data_AF-A0A7V2SJ02-F1
#
_entry.id   AF-A0A7V2SJ02-F1
#
_cell.length_a   1.000
_cell.length_b   1.000
_cell.length_c   1.000
_cell.angle_alpha   90.00
_cell.angle_beta   90.00
_cell.angle_gamma   90.00
#
_symmetry.space_group_name_H-M   'P 1'
#
loop_
_entity.id
_entity.type
_entity.pdbx_description
1 polymer ?
#
loop_
_entity_poly.entity_id
_entity_poly.type
_entity_poly.pdbx_seq_one_letter_code
_entity_poly.pdbx_strand_id
1 'polypeptide(L)'
;MKKIWMILGMIFFVSGCAVQGPSLFGGSEKKLTLSDLDEGCKNALPKTLKGSFGQVKILAAVTQSGDEANPLSVTARFVMTSFEIPEGIEGIVRYNGTLRYDPATHTLYFTNLQPISLTFGGNRSLLEYVSPAARRGLPPLVAQALESIPVYRMEETFGAKSLQSVKVDKENLLLEFR
;
A
#
# COMPACT_ATOMS: atom_id res chain seq x y z
N MET A 1 -55.41 6.74 -52.91
CA MET A 1 -55.35 6.62 -51.44
C MET A 1 -53.96 6.10 -51.07
N LYS A 2 -53.04 7.02 -50.80
CA LYS A 2 -51.62 6.79 -50.43
C LYS A 2 -51.43 7.51 -49.11
N LYS A 3 -51.01 6.82 -48.03
CA LYS A 3 -50.41 7.35 -46.78
C LYS A 3 -50.38 6.27 -45.69
N ILE A 4 -49.48 5.28 -45.83
CA ILE A 4 -49.04 4.42 -44.71
C ILE A 4 -47.55 4.16 -44.92
N TRP A 5 -46.71 5.18 -44.69
CA TRP A 5 -45.23 5.08 -44.78
C TRP A 5 -44.61 6.13 -43.84
N MET A 6 -44.94 6.09 -42.55
CA MET A 6 -44.27 6.93 -41.55
C MET A 6 -44.49 6.42 -40.11
N ILE A 7 -44.04 5.19 -39.84
CA ILE A 7 -43.75 4.72 -38.48
C ILE A 7 -42.40 3.99 -38.54
N LEU A 8 -41.35 4.75 -38.85
CA LEU A 8 -39.97 4.28 -38.77
C LEU A 8 -39.09 5.48 -38.36
N GLY A 9 -39.36 6.00 -37.16
CA GLY A 9 -38.71 7.19 -36.66
C GLY A 9 -38.76 7.23 -35.14
N MET A 10 -37.91 6.42 -34.51
CA MET A 10 -37.29 6.66 -33.19
C MET A 10 -36.68 5.37 -32.66
N ILE A 11 -35.55 4.95 -33.25
CA ILE A 11 -34.53 4.22 -32.48
C ILE A 11 -33.46 5.28 -32.24
N PHE A 12 -33.76 6.13 -31.26
CA PHE A 12 -32.82 7.11 -30.74
C PHE A 12 -31.78 6.34 -29.92
N PHE A 13 -30.54 6.49 -30.34
CA PHE A 13 -29.32 6.35 -29.56
C PHE A 13 -29.55 6.47 -28.04
N VAL A 14 -29.59 5.33 -27.35
CA VAL A 14 -29.19 5.26 -25.95
C VAL A 14 -27.85 4.57 -25.92
N SER A 15 -26.82 5.32 -26.34
CA SER A 15 -25.45 5.12 -25.87
C SER A 15 -25.49 5.37 -24.37
N GLY A 16 -25.97 4.39 -23.62
CA GLY A 16 -25.97 4.41 -22.17
C GLY A 16 -24.53 4.52 -21.73
N CYS A 17 -24.14 5.71 -21.30
CA CYS A 17 -23.06 5.85 -20.33
C CYS A 17 -23.41 4.87 -19.21
N ALA A 18 -22.57 3.86 -19.03
CA ALA A 18 -22.66 2.94 -17.92
C ALA A 18 -22.41 3.74 -16.64
N VAL A 19 -23.46 4.40 -16.15
CA VAL A 19 -23.54 4.88 -14.79
C VAL A 19 -23.52 3.60 -13.97
N GLN A 20 -22.38 3.35 -13.32
CA GLN A 20 -22.27 2.36 -12.24
C GLN A 20 -23.44 2.60 -11.31
N GLY A 21 -24.45 1.73 -11.38
CA GLY A 21 -25.60 1.81 -10.51
C GLY A 21 -25.11 1.77 -9.05
N PRO A 22 -25.68 2.59 -8.15
CA PRO A 22 -25.39 2.46 -6.73
C PRO A 22 -25.67 1.01 -6.32
N SER A 23 -24.73 0.37 -5.62
CA SER A 23 -24.93 -0.98 -5.14
C SER A 23 -26.21 -0.99 -4.29
N LEU A 24 -27.16 -1.87 -4.65
CA LEU A 24 -28.45 -2.01 -3.97
C LEU A 24 -28.32 -2.51 -2.52
N PHE A 25 -27.09 -2.75 -2.05
CA PHE A 25 -26.75 -3.31 -0.74
C PHE A 25 -25.71 -2.48 0.01
N GLY A 26 -25.78 -1.14 -0.02
CA GLY A 26 -25.07 -0.22 0.89
C GLY A 26 -23.53 -0.24 0.84
N GLY A 27 -22.93 -1.21 0.16
CA GLY A 27 -21.50 -1.33 -0.03
C GLY A 27 -21.00 -0.31 -1.05
N SER A 28 -19.82 0.23 -0.82
CA SER A 28 -19.12 1.05 -1.81
C SER A 28 -17.79 0.44 -2.15
N GLU A 29 -17.43 0.55 -3.42
CA GLU A 29 -16.12 0.17 -3.92
C GLU A 29 -15.29 1.43 -4.18
N LYS A 30 -14.02 1.41 -3.78
CA LYS A 30 -13.02 2.41 -4.19
C LYS A 30 -11.92 1.67 -4.94
N LYS A 31 -11.64 2.14 -6.16
CA LYS A 31 -10.49 1.68 -6.92
C LYS A 31 -9.35 2.68 -6.73
N LEU A 32 -8.21 2.17 -6.30
CA LEU A 32 -6.93 2.88 -6.22
C LEU A 32 -5.89 2.16 -7.08
N THR A 33 -4.75 2.80 -7.24
CA THR A 33 -3.53 2.22 -7.82
C THR A 33 -2.51 1.99 -6.70
N LEU A 34 -1.58 1.06 -6.92
CA LEU A 34 -0.43 0.89 -6.02
C LEU A 34 0.41 2.18 -5.91
N SER A 35 0.49 2.95 -7.00
CA SER A 35 1.15 4.26 -6.99
C SER A 35 0.52 5.27 -6.03
N ASP A 36 -0.79 5.19 -5.76
CA ASP A 36 -1.43 6.07 -4.77
C ASP A 36 -0.89 5.80 -3.36
N LEU A 37 -0.59 4.53 -3.04
CA LEU A 37 0.02 4.14 -1.77
C LEU A 37 1.50 4.56 -1.70
N ASP A 38 2.21 4.43 -2.83
CA ASP A 38 3.62 4.82 -2.95
C ASP A 38 3.81 6.32 -2.75
N GLU A 39 2.88 7.14 -3.25
CA GLU A 39 2.90 8.59 -3.04
C GLU A 39 2.74 8.95 -1.55
N GLY A 40 1.85 8.27 -0.83
CA GLY A 40 1.73 8.41 0.62
C GLY A 40 3.03 8.06 1.35
N CYS A 41 3.69 6.97 0.94
CA CYS A 41 4.99 6.58 1.49
C CYS A 41 6.08 7.61 1.20
N LYS A 42 6.13 8.12 -0.04
CA LYS A 42 7.11 9.11 -0.50
C LYS A 42 6.99 10.42 0.28
N ASN A 43 5.78 10.83 0.65
CA ASN A 43 5.56 12.05 1.42
C ASN A 43 5.98 11.92 2.90
N ALA A 44 5.99 10.70 3.44
CA ALA A 44 6.35 10.42 4.84
C ALA A 44 7.80 9.97 5.04
N LEU A 45 8.53 9.67 3.96
CA LEU A 45 9.91 9.18 3.97
C LEU A 45 10.86 10.23 3.34
N PRO A 46 12.13 10.31 3.78
CA PRO A 46 12.82 9.39 4.67
C PRO A 46 12.46 9.56 6.16
N LYS A 47 12.53 8.47 6.92
CA LYS A 47 12.27 8.46 8.38
C LYS A 47 13.40 7.76 9.13
N THR A 48 13.83 8.36 10.22
CA THR A 48 14.94 7.85 11.04
C THR A 48 14.43 7.25 12.34
N LEU A 49 14.88 6.03 12.64
CA LEU A 49 14.49 5.23 13.79
C LEU A 49 15.73 4.88 14.61
N LYS A 50 15.58 4.81 15.93
CA LYS A 50 16.62 4.33 16.84
C LYS A 50 16.25 2.94 17.31
N GLY A 51 17.16 1.99 17.13
CA GLY A 51 17.07 0.63 17.68
C GLY A 51 18.17 0.40 18.71
N SER A 52 18.10 -0.73 19.42
CA SER A 52 19.15 -1.15 20.36
C SER A 52 20.49 -1.47 19.68
N PHE A 53 20.49 -1.65 18.36
CA PHE A 53 21.63 -2.02 17.53
C PHE A 53 22.18 -0.86 16.69
N GLY A 54 21.66 0.36 16.86
CA GLY A 54 22.05 1.53 16.09
C GLY A 54 20.87 2.30 15.53
N GLN A 55 21.09 3.00 14.43
CA GLN A 55 20.10 3.84 13.77
C GLN A 55 19.72 3.25 12.41
N VAL A 56 18.44 3.40 12.07
CA VAL A 56 17.90 2.94 10.78
C VAL A 56 17.19 4.10 10.12
N LYS A 57 17.64 4.50 8.94
CA LYS A 57 16.98 5.49 8.10
C LYS A 57 16.26 4.78 6.97
N ILE A 58 14.93 4.71 7.04
CA ILE A 58 14.11 4.26 5.92
C ILE A 58 14.15 5.36 4.86
N LEU A 59 14.60 5.02 3.67
CA LEU A 59 14.77 5.96 2.55
C LEU A 59 13.52 6.05 1.70
N ALA A 60 12.94 4.90 1.37
CA ALA A 60 11.80 4.78 0.49
C ALA A 60 11.07 3.46 0.77
N ALA A 61 9.79 3.41 0.42
CA ALA A 61 9.00 2.20 0.38
C ALA A 61 8.17 2.20 -0.91
N VAL A 62 8.03 1.02 -1.51
CA VAL A 62 7.23 0.80 -2.73
C VAL A 62 6.33 -0.40 -2.53
N THR A 63 5.14 -0.34 -3.11
CA THR A 63 4.10 -1.36 -3.03
C THR A 63 3.99 -2.14 -4.33
N GLN A 64 3.71 -3.43 -4.20
CA GLN A 64 3.61 -4.39 -5.30
C GLN A 64 2.51 -5.41 -4.98
N SER A 65 2.03 -6.13 -6.00
CA SER A 65 1.17 -7.29 -5.76
C SER A 65 1.90 -8.34 -4.91
N GLY A 66 1.23 -8.83 -3.88
CA GLY A 66 1.72 -9.90 -3.02
C GLY A 66 1.32 -11.29 -3.53
N ASP A 67 1.23 -12.24 -2.61
CA ASP A 67 0.74 -13.59 -2.88
C ASP A 67 -0.77 -13.73 -2.59
N GLU A 68 -1.37 -14.88 -2.89
CA GLU A 68 -2.81 -15.09 -2.69
C GLU A 68 -3.25 -14.93 -1.22
N ALA A 69 -2.36 -15.24 -0.26
CA ALA A 69 -2.65 -15.12 1.16
C ALA A 69 -2.53 -13.67 1.68
N ASN A 70 -1.64 -12.87 1.08
CA ASN A 70 -1.44 -11.46 1.40
C ASN A 70 -1.36 -10.66 0.10
N PRO A 71 -2.44 -9.95 -0.27
CA PRO A 71 -2.54 -9.36 -1.60
C PRO A 71 -1.54 -8.23 -1.84
N LEU A 72 -0.91 -7.69 -0.79
CA LEU A 72 0.01 -6.57 -0.86
C LEU A 72 1.41 -6.96 -0.39
N SER A 73 2.43 -6.65 -1.20
CA SER A 73 3.84 -6.68 -0.81
C SER A 73 4.40 -5.28 -0.71
N VAL A 74 5.16 -5.00 0.35
CA VAL A 74 5.80 -3.69 0.59
C VAL A 74 7.30 -3.90 0.67
N THR A 75 8.06 -3.21 -0.18
CA THR A 75 9.51 -3.26 -0.18
C THR A 75 10.06 -1.93 0.33
N ALA A 76 10.76 -1.95 1.46
CA ALA A 76 11.39 -0.76 2.03
C ALA A 76 12.92 -0.81 1.88
N ARG A 77 13.47 0.29 1.37
CA ARG A 77 14.91 0.55 1.33
C ARG A 77 15.32 1.32 2.56
N PHE A 78 16.42 0.95 3.18
CA PHE A 78 16.94 1.61 4.36
C PHE A 78 18.46 1.69 4.37
N VAL A 79 19.00 2.54 5.24
CA VAL A 79 20.41 2.58 5.63
C VAL A 79 20.47 2.31 7.12
N MET A 80 21.25 1.33 7.54
CA MET A 80 21.54 1.06 8.95
C MET A 80 22.92 1.59 9.29
N THR A 81 23.05 2.37 10.35
CA THR A 81 24.32 2.81 10.91
C THR A 81 24.47 2.28 12.33
N SER A 82 25.69 1.88 12.70
CA SER A 82 26.04 1.47 14.07
C SER A 82 27.43 2.00 14.41
N PHE A 83 27.91 1.71 15.62
CA PHE A 83 29.28 2.05 16.00
C PHE A 83 30.31 1.30 15.13
N GLU A 84 30.02 0.05 14.79
CA GLU A 84 30.86 -0.81 13.94
C GLU A 84 30.73 -0.47 12.45
N ILE A 85 29.61 0.14 12.03
CA ILE A 85 29.34 0.52 10.64
C ILE A 85 28.93 2.00 10.59
N PRO A 86 29.88 2.94 10.80
CA PRO A 86 29.56 4.37 10.88
C PRO A 86 29.13 4.97 9.53
N GLU A 87 29.71 4.49 8.43
CA GLU A 87 29.35 4.88 7.06
C GLU A 87 27.95 4.39 6.64
N GLY A 88 27.42 3.43 7.40
CA GLY A 88 26.16 2.78 7.14
C GLY A 88 26.23 1.66 6.11
N ILE A 89 25.22 0.79 6.15
CA ILE A 89 25.00 -0.28 5.18
C ILE A 89 23.58 -0.17 4.63
N GLU A 90 23.46 -0.16 3.30
CA GLU A 90 22.17 -0.18 2.64
C GLU A 90 21.51 -1.54 2.83
N GLY A 91 20.19 -1.56 2.92
CA GLY A 91 19.43 -2.79 2.95
C GLY A 91 18.05 -2.63 2.36
N ILE A 92 17.46 -3.77 2.07
CA ILE A 92 16.11 -3.92 1.56
C ILE A 92 15.42 -4.94 2.44
N VAL A 93 14.25 -4.57 2.94
CA VAL A 93 13.35 -5.49 3.62
C VAL A 93 12.04 -5.55 2.84
N ARG A 94 11.58 -6.75 2.55
CA ARG A 94 10.31 -7.00 1.87
C ARG A 94 9.33 -7.61 2.85
N TYR A 95 8.11 -7.10 2.83
CA TYR A 95 6.99 -7.55 3.63
C TYR A 95 5.85 -8.05 2.75
N ASN A 96 5.06 -8.95 3.31
CA ASN A 96 3.69 -9.21 2.91
C ASN A 96 2.76 -8.58 3.95
N GLY A 97 1.60 -8.10 3.53
CA GLY A 97 0.60 -7.60 4.47
C GLY A 97 -0.70 -7.20 3.79
N THR A 98 -1.44 -6.33 4.47
CA THR A 98 -2.72 -5.80 3.98
C THR A 98 -2.89 -4.35 4.40
N LEU A 99 -4.07 -3.78 4.13
CA LEU A 99 -4.42 -2.42 4.51
C LEU A 99 -5.49 -2.44 5.61
N ARG A 100 -5.40 -1.47 6.51
CA ARG A 100 -6.43 -1.12 7.48
C ARG A 100 -6.96 0.26 7.16
N TYR A 101 -8.28 0.42 7.27
CA TYR A 101 -8.93 1.72 7.23
C TYR A 101 -9.19 2.22 8.65
N ASP A 102 -8.84 3.47 8.90
CA ASP A 102 -9.27 4.20 10.09
C ASP A 102 -10.45 5.13 9.71
N PRO A 103 -11.68 4.83 10.15
CA PRO A 103 -12.85 5.63 9.82
C PRO A 103 -12.83 7.00 10.48
N ALA A 104 -12.13 7.19 11.61
CA ALA A 104 -12.09 8.49 12.29
C ALA A 104 -11.27 9.53 11.51
N THR A 105 -10.20 9.07 10.85
CA THR A 105 -9.29 9.94 10.09
C THR A 105 -9.46 9.78 8.58
N HIS A 106 -10.39 8.92 8.15
CA HIS A 106 -10.59 8.50 6.76
C HIS A 106 -9.31 8.05 6.07
N THR A 107 -8.40 7.38 6.79
CA THR A 107 -7.04 7.13 6.30
C THR A 107 -6.74 5.63 6.24
N LEU A 108 -6.06 5.23 5.16
CA LEU A 108 -5.49 3.89 5.02
C LEU A 108 -4.10 3.83 5.61
N TYR A 109 -3.80 2.70 6.25
CA TYR A 109 -2.50 2.36 6.81
C TYR A 109 -2.13 0.95 6.37
N PHE A 110 -0.84 0.66 6.23
CA PHE A 110 -0.39 -0.73 6.21
C PHE A 110 -0.66 -1.41 7.54
N THR A 111 -0.93 -2.71 7.51
CA THR A 111 -1.11 -3.52 8.72
C THR A 111 -0.67 -4.95 8.48
N ASN A 112 -0.33 -5.65 9.56
CA ASN A 112 0.08 -7.05 9.56
C ASN A 112 1.30 -7.28 8.64
N LEU A 113 2.28 -6.37 8.67
CA LEU A 113 3.48 -6.49 7.85
C LEU A 113 4.37 -7.64 8.35
N GLN A 114 4.36 -8.75 7.62
CA GLN A 114 5.18 -9.93 7.87
C GLN A 114 6.43 -9.91 6.99
N PRO A 115 7.64 -9.97 7.58
CA PRO A 115 8.87 -9.92 6.79
C PRO A 115 9.08 -11.22 6.01
N ILE A 116 9.33 -11.09 4.71
CA ILE A 116 9.63 -12.20 3.80
C ILE A 116 11.12 -12.34 3.61
N SER A 117 11.80 -11.22 3.42
CA SER A 117 13.24 -11.19 3.17
C SER A 117 13.88 -9.93 3.72
N LEU A 118 15.13 -10.08 4.13
CA LEU A 118 16.02 -9.00 4.52
C LEU A 118 17.33 -9.21 3.77
N THR A 119 17.68 -8.26 2.92
CA THR A 119 18.96 -8.25 2.21
C THR A 119 19.70 -6.98 2.57
N PHE A 120 21.02 -7.10 2.67
CA PHE A 120 21.90 -5.95 2.82
C PHE A 120 22.67 -5.81 1.53
N GLY A 121 22.66 -4.60 0.98
CA GLY A 121 23.46 -4.22 -0.18
C GLY A 121 24.87 -3.80 0.22
N GLY A 122 25.69 -3.51 -0.79
CA GLY A 122 27.01 -2.91 -0.61
C GLY A 122 28.14 -3.92 -0.39
N ASN A 123 29.20 -3.45 0.27
CA ASN A 123 30.45 -4.19 0.46
C ASN A 123 30.21 -5.43 1.36
N ARG A 124 30.49 -6.63 0.84
CA ARG A 124 30.34 -7.90 1.57
C ARG A 124 31.09 -7.89 2.91
N SER A 125 32.19 -7.15 3.01
CA SER A 125 32.95 -7.00 4.26
C SER A 125 32.12 -6.35 5.37
N LEU A 126 31.17 -5.45 5.05
CA LEU A 126 30.36 -4.80 6.09
C LEU A 126 29.29 -5.72 6.68
N LEU A 127 28.94 -6.82 5.99
CA LEU A 127 27.92 -7.76 6.43
C LEU A 127 28.30 -8.49 7.72
N GLU A 128 29.60 -8.70 7.96
CA GLU A 128 30.09 -9.39 9.15
C GLU A 128 29.89 -8.57 10.43
N TYR A 129 29.83 -7.25 10.31
CA TYR A 129 29.57 -6.32 11.41
C TYR A 129 28.07 -6.13 11.68
N VAL A 130 27.18 -6.64 10.81
CA VAL A 130 25.74 -6.62 11.08
C VAL A 130 25.40 -7.69 12.11
N SER A 131 25.24 -7.25 13.36
CA SER A 131 24.97 -8.13 14.49
C SER A 131 23.70 -8.98 14.32
N PRO A 132 23.64 -10.19 14.92
CA PRO A 132 22.41 -10.99 14.93
C PRO A 132 21.20 -10.27 15.54
N ALA A 133 21.45 -9.39 16.53
CA ALA A 133 20.42 -8.56 17.13
C ALA A 133 19.83 -7.57 16.11
N ALA A 134 20.69 -6.92 15.31
CA ALA A 134 20.25 -6.05 14.23
C ALA A 134 19.41 -6.81 13.19
N ARG A 135 19.89 -7.98 12.75
CA ARG A 135 19.18 -8.80 11.74
C ARG A 135 17.77 -9.21 12.18
N ARG A 136 17.59 -9.49 13.48
CA ARG A 136 16.28 -9.82 14.05
C ARG A 136 15.41 -8.61 14.37
N GLY A 137 16.03 -7.51 14.81
CA GLY A 137 15.32 -6.30 15.25
C GLY A 137 14.95 -5.34 14.13
N LEU A 138 15.69 -5.35 13.01
CA LEU A 138 15.44 -4.48 11.86
C LEU A 138 14.05 -4.67 11.24
N PRO A 139 13.64 -5.90 10.85
CA PRO A 139 12.35 -6.08 10.21
C PRO A 139 11.14 -5.61 11.05
N PRO A 140 10.99 -5.95 12.34
CA PRO A 140 9.86 -5.45 13.11
C PRO A 140 9.93 -3.94 13.36
N LEU A 141 11.13 -3.36 13.54
CA LEU A 141 11.29 -1.91 13.71
C LEU A 141 10.84 -1.13 12.46
N VAL A 142 11.24 -1.60 11.28
CA VAL A 142 10.85 -0.98 10.01
C VAL A 142 9.35 -1.21 9.74
N ALA A 143 8.82 -2.40 10.03
CA ALA A 143 7.38 -2.70 9.90
C ALA A 143 6.54 -1.73 10.74
N GLN A 144 6.88 -1.55 12.02
CA GLN A 144 6.17 -0.62 12.92
C GLN A 144 6.18 0.81 12.37
N ALA A 145 7.30 1.25 11.81
CA ALA A 145 7.39 2.57 11.22
C ALA A 145 6.52 2.71 9.96
N LEU A 146 6.47 1.70 9.10
CA LEU A 146 5.62 1.69 7.91
C LEU A 146 4.13 1.63 8.27
N GLU A 147 3.73 0.83 9.26
CA GLU A 147 2.33 0.75 9.74
C GLU A 147 1.84 2.06 10.37
N SER A 148 2.77 2.93 10.81
CA SER A 148 2.44 4.27 11.31
C SER A 148 2.25 5.33 10.21
N ILE A 149 2.57 5.01 8.95
CA ILE A 149 2.49 5.97 7.85
C ILE A 149 1.07 5.99 7.28
N PRO A 150 0.43 7.17 7.18
CA PRO A 150 -0.81 7.32 6.43
C PRO A 150 -0.50 7.18 4.93
N VAL A 151 -0.97 6.11 4.30
CA VAL A 151 -0.63 5.81 2.90
C VAL A 151 -1.63 6.38 1.90
N TYR A 152 -2.86 6.65 2.35
CA TYR A 152 -3.89 7.29 1.51
C TYR A 152 -4.99 7.88 2.38
N ARG A 153 -5.51 9.06 2.03
CA ARG A 153 -6.68 9.65 2.67
C ARG A 153 -7.88 9.60 1.74
N MET A 154 -8.96 8.97 2.20
CA MET A 154 -10.25 8.87 1.54
C MET A 154 -11.02 10.19 1.63
N GLU A 155 -11.97 10.34 0.72
CA GLU A 155 -13.01 11.37 0.79
C GLU A 155 -13.94 11.14 1.99
N GLU A 156 -14.56 12.20 2.49
CA GLU A 156 -15.44 12.16 3.70
C GLU A 156 -16.66 11.25 3.55
N THR A 157 -17.04 10.90 2.31
CA THR A 157 -18.15 10.00 1.99
C THR A 157 -17.97 8.57 2.54
N PHE A 158 -16.78 8.23 3.03
CA PHE A 158 -16.44 6.93 3.64
C PHE A 158 -16.49 6.93 5.18
N GLY A 159 -16.83 8.04 5.84
CA GLY A 159 -16.65 8.26 7.28
C GLY A 159 -17.41 7.40 8.28
N ALA A 160 -18.28 6.50 7.82
CA ALA A 160 -18.96 5.52 8.68
C ALA A 160 -18.71 4.07 8.23
N LYS A 161 -17.90 3.85 7.19
CA LYS A 161 -17.75 2.53 6.59
C LYS A 161 -16.55 1.78 7.16
N SER A 162 -16.66 0.47 7.16
CA SER A 162 -15.58 -0.46 7.50
C SER A 162 -14.98 -1.04 6.22
N LEU A 163 -13.66 -1.13 6.15
CA LEU A 163 -12.99 -1.83 5.05
C LEU A 163 -13.18 -3.34 5.25
N GLN A 164 -13.88 -3.99 4.33
CA GLN A 164 -14.23 -5.40 4.39
C GLN A 164 -13.21 -6.26 3.66
N SER A 165 -12.78 -5.83 2.47
CA SER A 165 -11.85 -6.59 1.66
C SER A 165 -10.91 -5.67 0.88
N VAL A 166 -9.72 -6.21 0.62
CA VAL A 166 -8.69 -5.60 -0.22
C VAL A 166 -8.32 -6.63 -1.27
N LYS A 167 -8.53 -6.29 -2.54
CA LYS A 167 -8.13 -7.13 -3.68
C LYS A 167 -7.07 -6.38 -4.47
N VAL A 168 -6.01 -7.06 -4.84
CA VAL A 168 -4.96 -6.51 -5.70
C VAL A 168 -4.99 -7.25 -7.03
N ASP A 169 -5.13 -6.51 -8.12
CA ASP A 169 -5.03 -7.02 -9.49
C ASP A 169 -4.00 -6.20 -10.25
N LYS A 170 -2.81 -6.78 -10.41
CA LYS A 170 -1.63 -6.13 -10.98
C LYS A 170 -1.33 -4.81 -10.24
N GLU A 171 -1.55 -3.68 -10.89
CA GLU A 171 -1.30 -2.33 -10.38
C GLU A 171 -2.52 -1.71 -9.69
N ASN A 172 -3.67 -2.40 -9.70
CA ASN A 172 -4.92 -1.89 -9.16
C ASN A 172 -5.22 -2.50 -7.79
N LEU A 173 -5.80 -1.67 -6.92
CA LEU A 173 -6.26 -2.02 -5.60
C LEU A 173 -7.77 -1.74 -5.54
N LEU A 174 -8.57 -2.79 -5.35
CA LEU A 174 -10.01 -2.67 -5.15
C LEU A 174 -10.30 -2.81 -3.66
N LEU A 175 -10.95 -1.79 -3.10
CA LEU A 175 -11.32 -1.69 -1.71
C LEU A 175 -12.83 -1.76 -1.58
N GLU A 176 -13.32 -2.77 -0.87
CA GLU A 176 -14.75 -2.97 -0.62
C GLU A 176 -15.09 -2.50 0.80
N PHE A 177 -16.05 -1.60 0.91
CA PHE A 177 -16.49 -1.01 2.16
C PHE A 177 -17.94 -1.37 2.48
N ARG A 178 -18.26 -1.51 3.77
CA ARG A 178 -19.61 -1.74 4.28
C ARG A 178 -19.91 -0.91 5.51
#